data_AF-A0A976LNF8-F1
#
_entry.id   AF-A0A976LNF8-F1
#
_cell.length_a   1.000
_cell.length_b   1.000
_cell.length_c   1.000
_cell.angle_alpha   90.00
_cell.angle_beta   90.00
_cell.angle_gamma   90.00
#
_symmetry.space_group_name_H-M   'P 1'
#
loop_
_entity.id
_entity.type
_entity.pdbx_description
1 polymer ?
#
loop_
_entity_poly.entity_id
_entity_poly.type
_entity_poly.pdbx_seq_one_letter_code
_entity_poly.pdbx_strand_id
1 'polypeptide(L)'
;MKATVASIEDKVDQLLACLDQDVQHMQESLLRLNEMRRLVIKRDETALGKLLESIQAEAGCNRDHELNRKSIRKELADSLGCGFEQMTLSALEANLPEAKKDQVTQMKAKLRSLSAELKKEYLSTALLLSECARFNNLLLKGIFNLGKTESLHYNSNGETRRQIDTAFVNLQI
;
A
#
# COMPACT_ATOMS: atom_id res chain seq x y z
N MET A 1 9.66 -36.42 -23.05
CA MET A 1 10.29 -36.01 -21.77
C MET A 1 11.22 -34.82 -21.93
N LYS A 2 12.21 -34.79 -22.83
CA LYS A 2 13.08 -33.60 -23.00
C LYS A 2 12.33 -32.31 -23.41
N ALA A 3 11.36 -32.41 -24.32
CA ALA A 3 10.57 -31.25 -24.79
C ALA A 3 9.66 -30.67 -23.68
N THR A 4 9.09 -31.52 -22.83
CA THR A 4 8.27 -31.10 -21.69
C THR A 4 9.10 -30.43 -20.60
N VAL A 5 10.32 -30.90 -20.35
CA VAL A 5 11.25 -30.27 -19.39
C VAL A 5 11.70 -28.89 -19.88
N ALA A 6 12.08 -28.75 -21.15
CA ALA A 6 12.43 -27.46 -21.73
C ALA A 6 11.27 -26.44 -21.66
N SER A 7 10.04 -26.90 -21.95
CA SER A 7 8.84 -26.05 -21.83
C SER A 7 8.55 -25.62 -20.39
N ILE A 8 8.90 -26.42 -19.38
CA ILE A 8 8.74 -26.04 -17.96
C ILE A 8 9.80 -25.00 -17.59
N GLU A 9 11.05 -25.19 -18.00
CA GLU A 9 12.14 -24.25 -17.73
C GLU A 9 11.87 -22.86 -18.35
N ASP A 10 11.38 -22.82 -19.60
CA ASP A 10 11.01 -21.56 -20.27
C ASP A 10 9.88 -20.82 -19.52
N LYS A 11 8.92 -21.57 -18.96
CA LYS A 11 7.81 -21.01 -18.19
C LYS A 11 8.24 -20.54 -16.80
N VAL A 12 9.21 -21.22 -16.20
CA VAL A 12 9.86 -20.75 -14.95
C VAL A 12 10.57 -19.43 -15.20
N ASP A 13 11.25 -19.26 -16.34
CA ASP A 13 11.90 -18.00 -16.70
C ASP A 13 10.90 -16.87 -16.92
N GLN A 14 9.79 -17.15 -17.60
CA GLN A 14 8.69 -16.19 -17.73
C GLN A 14 8.12 -15.79 -16.36
N LEU A 15 7.97 -16.74 -15.44
CA LEU A 15 7.52 -16.46 -14.08
C LEU A 15 8.54 -15.60 -13.32
N LEU A 16 9.82 -15.92 -13.40
CA LEU A 16 10.87 -15.15 -12.72
C LEU A 16 10.94 -13.71 -13.25
N ALA A 17 10.85 -13.51 -14.57
CA ALA A 17 10.79 -12.18 -15.17
C ALA A 17 9.54 -11.40 -14.71
N CYS A 18 8.39 -12.08 -14.60
CA CYS A 18 7.17 -11.50 -14.04
C CYS A 18 7.38 -11.07 -12.58
N LEU A 19 8.00 -11.92 -11.76
CA LEU A 19 8.26 -11.63 -10.35
C LEU A 19 9.30 -10.52 -10.13
N ASP A 20 10.25 -10.32 -11.06
CA ASP A 20 11.15 -9.17 -11.00
C ASP A 20 10.41 -7.84 -11.25
N GLN A 21 9.35 -7.84 -12.06
CA GLN A 21 8.47 -6.66 -12.19
C GLN A 21 7.69 -6.41 -10.89
N ASP A 22 7.18 -7.46 -10.24
CA ASP A 22 6.57 -7.34 -8.89
C ASP A 22 7.55 -6.70 -7.89
N VAL A 23 8.80 -7.15 -7.89
CA VAL A 23 9.87 -6.56 -7.06
C VAL A 23 10.01 -5.07 -7.34
N GLN A 24 10.09 -4.67 -8.61
CA GLN A 24 10.24 -3.26 -9.00
C GLN A 24 9.07 -2.44 -8.47
N HIS A 25 7.84 -2.91 -8.66
CA HIS A 25 6.64 -2.24 -8.14
C HIS A 25 6.63 -2.13 -6.60
N MET A 26 7.13 -3.14 -5.88
CA MET A 26 7.27 -3.07 -4.42
C MET A 26 8.32 -2.04 -4.00
N GLN A 27 9.44 -1.95 -4.71
CA GLN A 27 10.49 -0.95 -4.45
C GLN A 27 10.00 0.47 -4.74
N GLU A 28 9.28 0.68 -5.85
CA GLU A 28 8.63 1.95 -6.17
C GLU A 28 7.61 2.34 -5.10
N SER A 29 6.82 1.37 -4.62
CA SER A 29 5.86 1.60 -3.53
C SER A 29 6.57 2.06 -2.24
N LEU A 30 7.72 1.49 -1.90
CA LEU A 30 8.53 1.94 -0.76
C LEU A 30 9.03 3.38 -0.95
N LEU A 31 9.49 3.74 -2.15
CA LEU A 31 9.91 5.11 -2.45
C LEU A 31 8.74 6.09 -2.34
N ARG A 32 7.55 5.71 -2.80
CA ARG A 32 6.33 6.52 -2.70
C ARG A 32 5.89 6.71 -1.26
N LEU A 33 5.97 5.68 -0.41
CA LEU A 33 5.69 5.82 1.02
C LEU A 33 6.66 6.80 1.69
N ASN A 34 7.95 6.70 1.37
CA ASN A 34 8.96 7.66 1.85
C ASN A 34 8.65 9.09 1.41
N GLU A 35 8.32 9.26 0.12
CA GLU A 35 7.98 10.55 -0.44
C GLU A 35 6.72 11.14 0.19
N MET A 36 5.67 10.34 0.33
CA MET A 36 4.42 10.75 0.97
C MET A 36 4.66 11.25 2.40
N ARG A 37 5.45 10.53 3.20
CA ARG A 37 5.83 10.99 4.55
C ARG A 37 6.56 12.33 4.51
N ARG A 38 7.52 12.49 3.57
CA ARG A 38 8.25 13.76 3.40
C ARG A 38 7.32 14.92 3.08
N LEU A 39 6.39 14.73 2.15
CA LEU A 39 5.46 15.76 1.70
C LEU A 39 4.47 16.15 2.79
N VAL A 40 3.95 15.17 3.55
CA VAL A 40 3.08 15.41 4.71
C VAL A 40 3.80 16.23 5.78
N ILE A 41 5.05 15.89 6.11
CA ILE A 41 5.85 16.62 7.10
C ILE A 41 6.12 18.06 6.62
N LYS A 42 6.41 18.25 5.33
CA LYS A 42 6.65 19.57 4.73
C LYS A 42 5.38 20.38 4.48
N ARG A 43 4.20 19.76 4.60
CA ARG A 43 2.88 20.34 4.27
C ARG A 43 2.80 20.83 2.81
N ASP A 44 3.44 20.11 1.91
CA ASP A 44 3.36 20.40 0.47
C ASP A 44 2.15 19.67 -0.13
N GLU A 45 0.98 20.29 -0.01
CA GLU A 45 -0.29 19.73 -0.44
C GLU A 45 -0.36 19.56 -1.97
N THR A 46 0.29 20.45 -2.71
CA THR A 46 0.28 20.40 -4.18
C THR A 46 1.08 19.21 -4.70
N ALA A 47 2.30 19.01 -4.19
CA ALA A 47 3.10 17.84 -4.56
C ALA A 47 2.46 16.54 -4.05
N LEU A 48 1.84 16.56 -2.87
CA LEU A 48 1.13 15.40 -2.33
C LEU A 48 -0.05 15.00 -3.22
N GLY A 49 -0.86 15.96 -3.68
CA GLY A 49 -1.95 15.71 -4.63
C GLY A 49 -1.47 15.02 -5.90
N LYS A 50 -0.40 15.54 -6.53
CA LYS A 50 0.21 14.94 -7.73
C LYS A 50 0.72 13.52 -7.50
N LEU A 51 1.33 13.27 -6.33
CA LEU A 51 1.80 11.94 -5.96
C LEU A 51 0.62 10.96 -5.87
N LEU A 52 -0.48 11.35 -5.22
CA LEU A 52 -1.67 10.50 -5.10
C LEU A 52 -2.33 10.21 -6.45
N GLU A 53 -2.41 11.21 -7.34
CA GLU A 53 -2.89 11.03 -8.71
C GLU A 53 -2.03 10.02 -9.48
N SER A 54 -0.70 10.12 -9.40
CA SER A 54 0.20 9.15 -10.04
C SER A 54 0.00 7.73 -9.51
N ILE A 55 -0.19 7.57 -8.19
CA ILE A 55 -0.45 6.26 -7.56
C ILE A 55 -1.75 5.68 -8.09
N GLN A 56 -2.79 6.50 -8.23
CA GLN A 56 -4.09 6.06 -8.71
C GLN A 56 -4.05 5.65 -10.18
N ALA A 57 -3.32 6.39 -11.02
CA ALA A 57 -3.18 6.09 -12.45
C ALA A 57 -2.50 4.71 -12.68
N GLU A 58 -1.55 4.35 -11.83
CA GLU A 58 -0.80 3.09 -11.96
C GLU A 58 -1.52 1.86 -11.40
N ALA A 59 -2.57 2.03 -10.59
CA ALA A 59 -3.32 0.92 -10.02
C ALA A 59 -3.94 -0.01 -11.09
N GLY A 60 -4.21 0.50 -12.29
CA GLY A 60 -4.69 -0.28 -13.43
C GLY A 60 -3.65 -1.28 -13.95
N CYS A 61 -2.39 -0.87 -14.09
CA CYS A 61 -1.30 -1.71 -14.60
C CYS A 61 -1.02 -2.93 -13.71
N ASN A 62 -1.20 -2.77 -12.39
CA ASN A 62 -1.01 -3.86 -11.43
C ASN A 62 -1.99 -5.03 -11.62
N ARG A 63 -3.22 -4.74 -12.09
CA ARG A 63 -4.24 -5.77 -12.30
C ARG A 63 -3.86 -6.69 -13.46
N ASP A 64 -3.43 -6.11 -14.58
CA ASP A 64 -3.03 -6.88 -15.76
C ASP A 64 -1.79 -7.73 -15.47
N HIS A 65 -0.85 -7.16 -14.70
CA HIS A 65 0.33 -7.89 -14.24
C HIS A 65 -0.04 -9.08 -13.32
N GLU A 66 -0.95 -8.90 -12.38
CA GLU A 66 -1.43 -9.98 -11.52
C GLU A 66 -2.14 -11.09 -12.32
N LEU A 67 -2.93 -10.74 -13.33
CA LEU A 67 -3.59 -11.70 -14.21
C LEU A 67 -2.55 -12.51 -15.01
N ASN A 68 -1.52 -11.85 -15.55
CA ASN A 68 -0.42 -12.52 -16.24
C ASN A 68 0.28 -13.53 -15.31
N ARG A 69 0.65 -13.11 -14.10
CA ARG A 69 1.28 -13.98 -13.10
C ARG A 69 0.40 -15.19 -12.76
N LYS A 70 -0.92 -15.01 -12.63
CA LYS A 70 -1.87 -16.11 -12.40
C LYS A 70 -1.93 -17.08 -13.59
N SER A 71 -1.90 -16.58 -14.82
CA SER A 71 -1.88 -17.42 -16.03
C SER A 71 -0.63 -18.31 -16.06
N ILE A 72 0.55 -17.71 -15.86
CA ILE A 72 1.83 -18.44 -15.87
C ILE A 72 1.84 -19.52 -14.78
N ARG A 73 1.38 -19.19 -13.56
CA ARG A 73 1.28 -20.18 -12.47
C ARG A 73 0.32 -21.31 -12.80
N LYS A 74 -0.79 -21.04 -13.49
CA LYS A 74 -1.75 -22.07 -13.90
C LYS A 74 -1.13 -23.03 -14.91
N GLU A 75 -0.47 -22.49 -15.94
CA GLU A 75 0.22 -23.32 -16.95
C GLU A 75 1.33 -24.18 -16.35
N LEU A 76 2.08 -23.65 -15.38
CA LEU A 76 3.06 -24.41 -14.62
C LEU A 76 2.41 -25.52 -13.79
N ALA A 77 1.28 -25.25 -13.13
CA ALA A 77 0.55 -26.23 -12.35
C ALA A 77 0.06 -27.39 -13.22
N ASP A 78 -0.53 -27.07 -14.37
CA ASP A 78 -1.00 -28.04 -15.35
C ASP A 78 0.16 -28.90 -15.89
N SER A 79 1.32 -28.27 -16.17
CA SER A 79 2.52 -28.95 -16.67
C SER A 79 3.17 -29.89 -15.64
N LEU A 80 3.07 -29.56 -14.36
CA LEU A 80 3.61 -30.34 -13.24
C LEU A 80 2.57 -31.31 -12.64
N GLY A 81 1.34 -31.32 -13.14
CA GLY A 81 0.27 -32.20 -12.70
C GLY A 81 -0.20 -31.94 -11.27
N CYS A 82 -0.03 -30.72 -10.74
CA CYS A 82 -0.49 -30.33 -9.41
C CYS A 82 -1.63 -29.31 -9.49
N GLY A 83 -2.38 -29.15 -8.39
CA GLY A 83 -3.42 -28.11 -8.33
C GLY A 83 -2.83 -26.69 -8.36
N PHE A 84 -3.57 -25.73 -8.91
CA PHE A 84 -3.16 -24.31 -8.93
C PHE A 84 -2.77 -23.77 -7.54
N GLU A 85 -3.53 -24.13 -6.50
CA GLU A 85 -3.26 -23.71 -5.12
C GLU A 85 -1.96 -24.32 -4.54
N GLN A 86 -1.54 -25.48 -5.06
CA GLN A 86 -0.30 -26.14 -4.66
C GLN A 86 0.91 -25.56 -5.38
N MET A 87 0.70 -24.81 -6.47
CA MET A 87 1.75 -24.21 -7.29
C MET A 87 2.35 -22.99 -6.59
N THR A 88 3.31 -23.22 -5.70
CA THR A 88 4.05 -22.20 -4.95
C THR A 88 5.53 -22.18 -5.35
N LEU A 89 6.26 -21.12 -5.04
CA LEU A 89 7.72 -21.08 -5.28
C LEU A 89 8.45 -22.21 -4.54
N SER A 90 8.00 -22.58 -3.34
CA SER A 90 8.54 -23.74 -2.61
C SER A 90 8.28 -25.07 -3.32
N ALA A 91 7.09 -25.23 -3.94
CA ALA A 91 6.77 -26.42 -4.72
C ALA A 91 7.57 -26.47 -6.02
N LEU A 92 7.78 -25.32 -6.67
CA LEU A 92 8.66 -25.18 -7.84
C LEU A 92 10.11 -25.56 -7.49
N GLU A 93 10.68 -25.03 -6.40
CA GLU A 93 12.03 -25.36 -5.93
C GLU A 93 12.27 -26.88 -5.78
N ALA A 94 11.26 -27.63 -5.35
CA ALA A 94 11.37 -29.08 -5.15
C ALA A 94 11.39 -29.90 -6.45
N ASN A 95 10.90 -29.34 -7.56
CA ASN A 95 10.71 -30.06 -8.83
C ASN A 95 11.67 -29.58 -9.94
N LEU A 96 12.54 -28.61 -9.66
CA LEU A 96 13.42 -27.99 -10.65
C LEU A 96 14.88 -28.49 -10.56
N PRO A 97 15.62 -28.45 -11.69
CA PRO A 97 17.06 -28.64 -11.68
C PRO A 97 17.77 -27.58 -10.82
N GLU A 98 18.94 -27.94 -10.27
CA GLU A 98 19.65 -27.12 -9.27
C GLU A 98 19.91 -25.67 -9.73
N ALA A 99 20.26 -25.47 -11.01
CA ALA A 99 20.51 -24.14 -11.56
C ALA A 99 19.28 -23.19 -11.50
N LYS A 100 18.07 -23.71 -11.73
CA LYS A 100 16.83 -22.91 -11.65
C LYS A 100 16.35 -22.77 -10.20
N LYS A 101 16.60 -23.78 -9.38
CA LYS A 101 16.27 -23.78 -7.95
C LYS A 101 16.95 -22.65 -7.19
N ASP A 102 18.23 -22.36 -7.50
CA ASP A 102 18.94 -21.22 -6.91
C ASP A 102 18.27 -19.88 -7.25
N GLN A 103 17.86 -19.70 -8.51
CA GLN A 103 17.18 -18.48 -8.96
C GLN A 103 15.83 -18.30 -8.25
N VAL A 104 15.03 -19.37 -8.14
CA VAL A 104 13.75 -19.34 -7.44
C VAL A 104 13.94 -19.06 -5.95
N THR A 105 14.95 -19.67 -5.32
CA THR A 105 15.28 -19.45 -3.91
C THR A 105 15.67 -18.00 -3.63
N GLN A 106 16.50 -17.41 -4.49
CA GLN A 106 16.87 -16.00 -4.40
C GLN A 106 15.66 -15.08 -4.57
N MET A 107 14.81 -15.34 -5.58
CA MET A 107 13.59 -14.57 -5.83
C MET A 107 12.63 -14.62 -4.62
N LYS A 108 12.42 -15.81 -4.06
CA LYS A 108 11.59 -16.02 -2.87
C LYS A 108 12.11 -15.24 -1.66
N ALA A 109 13.42 -15.28 -1.41
CA ALA A 109 14.03 -14.52 -0.33
C ALA A 109 13.86 -13.01 -0.52
N LYS A 110 14.07 -12.51 -1.74
CA LYS A 110 13.90 -11.10 -2.14
C LYS A 110 12.46 -10.63 -1.91
N LEU A 111 11.48 -11.36 -2.42
CA LEU A 111 10.04 -11.05 -2.24
C LEU A 111 9.64 -11.07 -0.76
N ARG A 112 10.13 -12.04 0.02
CA ARG A 112 9.83 -12.13 1.46
C ARG A 112 10.38 -10.93 2.22
N SER A 113 11.63 -10.53 1.93
CA SER A 113 12.26 -9.36 2.55
C SER A 113 11.49 -8.09 2.21
N LEU A 114 11.22 -7.84 0.91
CA LEU A 114 10.50 -6.65 0.46
C LEU A 114 9.06 -6.61 1.00
N SER A 115 8.38 -7.74 1.08
CA SER A 115 7.02 -7.80 1.66
C SER A 115 7.01 -7.40 3.13
N ALA A 116 8.00 -7.87 3.90
CA ALA A 116 8.13 -7.52 5.30
C ALA A 116 8.43 -6.03 5.49
N GLU A 117 9.33 -5.48 4.67
CA GLU A 117 9.68 -4.06 4.68
C GLU A 117 8.49 -3.18 4.28
N LEU A 118 7.82 -3.49 3.17
CA LEU A 118 6.66 -2.75 2.69
C LEU A 118 5.53 -2.73 3.74
N LYS A 119 5.27 -3.86 4.40
CA LYS A 119 4.29 -3.93 5.49
C LYS A 119 4.66 -3.01 6.65
N LYS A 120 5.92 -3.03 7.07
CA LYS A 120 6.43 -2.16 8.15
C LYS A 120 6.29 -0.69 7.78
N GLU A 121 6.71 -0.30 6.58
CA GLU A 121 6.69 1.08 6.11
C GLU A 121 5.26 1.60 5.89
N TYR A 122 4.36 0.74 5.42
CA TYR A 122 2.94 1.06 5.31
C TYR A 122 2.32 1.36 6.67
N LEU A 123 2.51 0.47 7.66
CA LEU A 123 1.99 0.67 9.01
C LEU A 123 2.55 1.94 9.66
N SER A 124 3.85 2.19 9.48
CA SER A 124 4.51 3.39 10.02
C SER A 124 3.93 4.68 9.40
N THR A 125 3.67 4.67 8.10
CA THR A 125 3.06 5.80 7.40
C THR A 125 1.60 6.01 7.81
N ALA A 126 0.83 4.93 7.92
CA ALA A 126 -0.56 4.99 8.38
C ALA A 126 -0.66 5.59 9.78
N LEU A 127 0.24 5.18 10.69
CA LEU A 127 0.32 5.75 12.03
C LEU A 127 0.61 7.25 11.99
N LEU A 128 1.61 7.69 11.22
CA LEU A 128 1.93 9.11 11.04
C LEU A 128 0.70 9.92 10.60
N LEU A 129 0.01 9.45 9.55
CA LEU A 129 -1.18 10.12 9.03
C LEU A 129 -2.30 10.19 10.06
N SER A 130 -2.52 9.11 10.83
CA SER A 130 -3.52 9.07 11.88
C SER A 130 -3.22 10.09 13.00
N GLU A 131 -1.95 10.23 13.37
CA GLU A 131 -1.51 11.20 14.36
C GLU A 131 -1.66 12.63 13.84
N CYS A 132 -1.27 12.91 12.58
CA CYS A 132 -1.50 14.20 11.95
C CYS A 132 -3.00 14.57 11.97
N ALA A 133 -3.89 13.65 11.59
CA ALA A 133 -5.33 13.88 11.63
C ALA A 133 -5.84 14.14 13.06
N ARG A 134 -5.35 13.37 14.04
CA ARG A 134 -5.70 13.53 15.47
C ARG A 134 -5.28 14.91 15.98
N PHE A 135 -4.05 15.34 15.72
CA PHE A 135 -3.55 16.65 16.12
C PHE A 135 -4.30 17.80 15.44
N ASN A 136 -4.55 17.69 14.13
CA ASN A 136 -5.33 18.68 13.40
C ASN A 136 -6.74 18.83 13.99
N ASN A 137 -7.41 17.72 14.31
CA ASN A 137 -8.72 17.75 14.95
C ASN A 137 -8.67 18.42 16.34
N LEU A 138 -7.65 18.10 17.14
CA LEU A 138 -7.47 18.70 18.46
C LEU A 138 -7.23 20.22 18.38
N LEU A 139 -6.40 20.67 17.43
CA LEU A 139 -6.15 22.10 17.19
C LEU A 139 -7.42 22.82 16.75
N LEU A 140 -8.17 22.25 15.80
CA LEU A 140 -9.45 22.81 15.36
C LEU A 140 -10.44 22.92 16.53
N LYS A 141 -10.55 21.88 17.37
CA LYS A 141 -11.40 21.93 18.57
C LYS A 141 -10.97 23.00 19.56
N GLY A 142 -9.66 23.19 19.77
CA GLY A 142 -9.13 24.21 20.67
C GLY A 142 -9.34 25.63 20.15
N ILE A 143 -9.07 25.88 18.86
CA ILE A 143 -9.19 27.20 18.24
C ILE A 143 -10.65 27.64 18.15
N PHE A 144 -11.54 26.74 17.75
CA PHE A 144 -12.95 27.06 17.52
C PHE A 144 -13.85 26.75 18.72
N ASN A 145 -13.29 26.32 19.86
CA ASN A 145 -14.04 25.79 21.00
C ASN A 145 -15.15 24.80 20.57
N LEU A 146 -14.93 24.01 19.51
CA LEU A 146 -15.92 23.09 18.96
C LEU A 146 -16.20 22.02 20.03
N GLY A 147 -17.40 22.07 20.60
CA GLY A 147 -17.83 21.23 21.73
C GLY A 147 -17.87 21.93 23.09
N LYS A 148 -17.49 23.22 23.18
CA LYS A 148 -17.68 24.08 24.35
C LYS A 148 -18.16 25.47 23.93
N THR A 149 -19.45 25.62 23.65
CA THR A 149 -20.08 26.95 23.61
C THR A 149 -20.51 27.35 25.03
N GLU A 150 -19.61 28.00 25.75
CA GLU A 150 -20.01 28.93 26.82
C GLU A 150 -19.76 30.35 26.30
N SER A 151 -20.74 30.91 25.59
CA SER A 151 -20.76 32.36 25.35
C SER A 151 -21.27 33.05 26.62
N LEU A 152 -20.38 33.73 27.34
CA LEU A 152 -20.74 34.61 28.45
C LEU A 152 -21.19 35.95 27.85
N HIS A 153 -22.50 36.10 27.67
CA HIS A 153 -23.09 37.39 27.36
C HIS A 153 -23.42 38.13 28.66
N TYR A 154 -22.85 39.32 28.82
CA TYR A 154 -23.24 40.27 29.85
C TYR A 154 -24.44 41.06 29.34
N ASN A 155 -25.56 41.04 30.06
CA ASN A 155 -26.65 41.97 29.78
C ASN A 155 -26.28 43.39 30.27
N SER A 156 -27.07 44.39 29.91
CA SER A 156 -26.87 45.79 30.33
C SER A 156 -26.89 46.02 31.85
N ASN A 157 -27.25 44.98 32.63
CA ASN A 157 -27.31 44.99 34.09
C ASN A 157 -26.18 44.17 34.74
N GLY A 158 -25.24 43.63 33.95
CA GLY A 158 -24.08 42.87 34.45
C GLY A 158 -24.38 41.42 34.87
N GLU A 159 -25.59 40.90 34.60
CA GLU A 159 -25.94 39.52 34.92
C GLU A 159 -25.50 38.56 33.80
N THR A 160 -24.87 37.46 34.19
CA THR A 160 -24.40 36.42 33.26
C THR A 160 -25.52 35.48 32.86
N ARG A 161 -25.86 35.42 31.57
CA ARG A 161 -26.81 34.43 31.03
C ARG A 161 -26.04 33.40 30.19
N ARG A 162 -26.04 32.14 30.61
CA ARG A 162 -25.45 31.02 29.85
C ARG A 162 -26.48 30.54 28.82
N GLN A 163 -26.18 30.75 27.54
CA GLN A 163 -27.00 30.22 26.44
C GLN A 163 -26.16 29.18 25.69
N ILE A 164 -26.65 27.94 25.65
CA ILE A 164 -25.99 26.84 24.93
C ILE A 164 -26.46 26.93 23.48
N ASP A 165 -25.77 27.74 22.68
CA ASP A 165 -25.95 27.70 21.23
C ASP A 165 -24.96 26.68 20.64
N THR A 166 -25.47 25.56 20.15
CA THR A 166 -24.71 24.66 19.27
C THR A 166 -24.55 25.34 17.91
N ALA A 167 -23.46 26.07 17.73
CA ALA A 167 -23.07 26.59 16.42
C ALA A 167 -22.56 25.44 15.55
N PHE A 168 -23.44 24.91 14.70
CA PHE A 168 -23.02 24.03 13.59
C PHE A 168 -22.38 24.90 12.51
N VAL A 169 -21.05 24.78 12.36
CA VAL A 169 -20.35 25.34 11.20
C VAL A 169 -20.62 24.43 10.01
N ASN A 170 -21.51 24.85 9.11
CA ASN A 170 -21.67 24.23 7.80
C ASN A 170 -20.40 24.51 6.98
N LEU A 171 -19.50 23.52 6.92
CA LEU A 171 -18.47 23.46 5.89
C LEU A 171 -19.13 22.92 4.62
N GLN A 172 -19.59 23.82 3.74
CA GLN A 172 -19.86 23.46 2.36
C GLN A 172 -18.51 23.25 1.66
N ILE A 173 -18.31 22.03 1.15
CA ILE A 173 -17.21 21.63 0.26
C ILE A 173 -17.47 22.20 -1.13
#